data_AF-A0A2Z6AXT3-F1
#
_entry.id   AF-A0A2Z6AXT3-F1
#
_cell.length_a   1.000
_cell.length_b   1.000
_cell.length_c   1.000
_cell.angle_alpha   90.00
_cell.angle_beta   90.00
_cell.angle_gamma   90.00
#
_symmetry.space_group_name_H-M   'P 1'
#
loop_
_entity.id
_entity.type
_entity.pdbx_description
1 polymer ?
#
loop_
_entity_poly.entity_id
_entity_poly.type
_entity_poly.pdbx_seq_one_letter_code
_entity_poly.pdbx_strand_id
1 'polypeptide(L)'
;MENQSALTRWSALVLGLVLAWFVTFVAGPALTRQSAAITHLANVIDEGNIETGEFYYTDVEACIVANLNTRSTIEYPPHGGQ
;
A
#
# COMPACT_ATOMS: atom_id res chain seq x y z
N MET A 1 -5.17 -30.32 -18.34
CA MET A 1 -5.78 -30.29 -16.98
C MET A 1 -7.12 -31.04 -16.99
N GLU A 2 -7.20 -32.19 -17.66
CA GLU A 2 -8.47 -32.76 -18.14
C GLU A 2 -9.02 -33.91 -17.28
N ASN A 3 -8.32 -34.32 -16.23
CA ASN A 3 -8.71 -35.42 -15.33
C ASN A 3 -8.45 -35.07 -13.84
N GLN A 4 -8.70 -33.82 -13.44
CA GLN A 4 -8.68 -33.49 -12.00
C GLN A 4 -10.07 -33.67 -11.43
N SER A 5 -10.17 -34.47 -10.36
CA SER A 5 -11.39 -34.62 -9.56
C SER A 5 -11.91 -33.24 -9.19
N ALA A 6 -13.23 -33.05 -9.26
CA ALA A 6 -13.88 -31.79 -8.86
C ALA A 6 -13.41 -31.34 -7.47
N LEU A 7 -13.13 -32.30 -6.59
CA LEU A 7 -12.64 -32.06 -5.23
C LEU A 7 -11.24 -31.40 -5.21
N THR A 8 -10.35 -31.77 -6.13
CA THR A 8 -9.02 -31.15 -6.29
C THR A 8 -9.11 -29.74 -6.84
N ARG A 9 -10.08 -29.47 -7.71
CA ARG A 9 -10.31 -28.12 -8.27
C ARG A 9 -10.86 -27.16 -7.22
N TRP A 10 -11.82 -27.64 -6.43
CA TRP A 10 -12.38 -26.87 -5.32
C TRP A 10 -11.37 -26.66 -4.19
N SER A 11 -10.55 -27.67 -3.86
CA SER A 11 -9.51 -27.50 -2.85
C SER A 11 -8.43 -26.50 -3.28
N ALA A 12 -8.05 -26.48 -4.56
CA ALA A 12 -7.13 -25.47 -5.09
C ALA A 12 -7.70 -24.04 -4.99
N LEU A 13 -8.99 -23.87 -5.26
CA LEU A 13 -9.67 -22.58 -5.14
C LEU A 13 -9.74 -22.11 -3.68
N VAL A 14 -10.14 -23.00 -2.76
CA VAL A 14 -10.18 -22.70 -1.32
C VAL A 14 -8.79 -22.40 -0.79
N LEU A 15 -7.78 -23.17 -1.21
CA LEU A 15 -6.39 -22.92 -0.83
C LEU A 15 -5.94 -21.53 -1.29
N GLY A 16 -6.24 -21.15 -2.54
CA GLY A 16 -5.93 -19.82 -3.06
C GLY A 16 -6.59 -18.69 -2.26
N LEU A 17 -7.87 -18.85 -1.90
CA LEU A 17 -8.59 -17.88 -1.06
C LEU A 17 -7.99 -17.77 0.34
N VAL A 18 -7.67 -18.92 0.97
CA VAL A 18 -7.03 -18.95 2.29
C VAL A 18 -5.65 -18.31 2.24
N LEU A 19 -4.89 -18.53 1.16
CA LEU A 19 -3.56 -17.96 1.00
C LEU A 19 -3.61 -16.44 0.80
N ALA A 20 -4.54 -15.95 -0.03
CA ALA A 20 -4.79 -14.52 -0.18
C ALA A 20 -5.23 -13.89 1.15
N TRP A 21 -6.17 -14.51 1.86
CA TRP A 21 -6.61 -14.06 3.19
C TRP A 21 -5.45 -14.01 4.19
N PHE A 22 -4.63 -15.06 4.23
CA PHE A 22 -3.48 -15.13 5.13
C PHE A 22 -2.46 -14.03 4.84
N VAL A 23 -2.15 -13.79 3.56
CA VAL A 23 -1.20 -12.74 3.18
C VAL A 23 -1.74 -11.36 3.58
N THR A 24 -3.01 -11.08 3.29
CA THR A 24 -3.60 -9.76 3.54
C THR A 24 -3.80 -9.48 5.03
N PHE A 25 -4.37 -10.43 5.79
CA PHE A 25 -4.80 -10.17 7.17
C PHE A 25 -3.81 -10.62 8.24
N VAL A 26 -2.85 -11.49 7.90
CA VAL A 26 -1.88 -12.02 8.87
C VAL A 26 -0.46 -11.58 8.51
N ALA A 27 0.01 -11.88 7.30
CA ALA A 27 1.39 -11.59 6.91
C ALA A 27 1.65 -10.08 6.80
N GLY A 28 0.73 -9.32 6.18
CA GLY A 28 0.83 -7.86 6.06
C GLY A 28 1.03 -7.18 7.43
N PRO A 29 0.10 -7.35 8.39
CA PRO A 29 0.25 -6.77 9.73
C PRO A 29 1.47 -7.28 10.50
N ALA A 30 1.94 -8.50 10.24
CA ALA A 30 3.16 -9.03 10.86
C ALA A 30 4.44 -8.38 10.30
N LEU A 31 4.43 -7.98 9.03
CA LEU A 31 5.52 -7.25 8.38
C LEU A 31 5.58 -5.79 8.82
N THR A 32 4.42 -5.13 8.95
CA THR A 32 4.37 -3.73 9.43
C THR A 32 4.91 -3.56 10.85
N ARG A 33 4.85 -4.61 11.68
CA ARG A 33 5.38 -4.63 13.05
C ARG A 33 6.89 -4.87 13.15
N GLN A 34 7.55 -5.34 12.08
CA GLN A 34 8.98 -5.68 12.11
C GLN A 34 9.89 -4.55 11.62
N SER A 35 9.35 -3.52 10.96
CA SER A 35 10.13 -2.40 10.43
C SER A 35 9.53 -1.08 10.89
N ALA A 36 10.30 -0.32 11.66
CA ALA A 36 9.91 1.02 12.13
C ALA A 36 9.55 1.98 10.99
N ALA A 37 10.19 1.83 9.82
CA ALA A 37 9.88 2.62 8.64
C ALA A 37 8.49 2.28 8.07
N ILE A 38 8.12 1.00 8.07
CA ILE A 38 6.81 0.55 7.59
C ILE A 38 5.73 0.91 8.60
N THR A 39 6.02 0.80 9.91
CA THR A 39 5.11 1.27 10.97
C THR A 39 4.84 2.77 10.86
N HIS A 40 5.87 3.59 10.62
CA HIS A 40 5.70 5.03 10.45
C HIS A 40 4.84 5.35 9.23
N LEU A 41 5.02 4.63 8.12
CA LEU A 41 4.22 4.84 6.92
C LEU A 41 2.74 4.43 7.15
N ALA A 42 2.52 3.31 7.83
CA ALA A 42 1.18 2.85 8.21
C ALA A 42 0.49 3.83 9.16
N ASN A 43 1.20 4.36 10.15
CA ASN A 43 0.64 5.36 11.06
C ASN A 43 0.26 6.66 10.34
N VAL A 44 1.06 7.11 9.36
CA VAL A 44 0.70 8.29 8.54
C VAL A 44 -0.57 8.04 7.72
N ILE A 45 -0.74 6.82 7.20
CA ILE A 45 -1.95 6.42 6.49
C ILE A 45 -3.17 6.45 7.42
N ASP A 46 -3.05 5.84 8.60
CA ASP A 46 -4.14 5.77 9.58
C ASP A 46 -4.48 7.14 10.18
N GLU A 47 -3.48 7.94 10.57
CA GLU A 47 -3.67 9.30 11.10
C GLU A 47 -4.21 10.27 10.05
N GLY A 48 -3.80 10.10 8.79
CA GLY A 48 -4.29 10.89 7.67
C GLY A 48 -5.69 10.47 7.18
N ASN A 49 -6.28 9.42 7.75
CA ASN A 49 -7.50 8.79 7.26
C ASN A 49 -7.45 8.52 5.75
N ILE A 50 -6.27 8.06 5.29
CA ILE A 50 -5.99 7.83 3.88
C ILE A 50 -6.57 6.46 3.51
N GLU A 51 -7.67 6.48 2.77
CA GLU A 51 -8.34 5.29 2.28
C GLU A 51 -7.51 4.67 1.13
N THR A 52 -6.39 4.01 1.45
CA THR A 52 -5.42 3.50 0.45
C THR A 52 -5.99 2.49 -0.55
N GLY A 53 -7.18 1.94 -0.30
CA GLY A 53 -7.91 1.07 -1.23
C GLY A 53 -8.79 1.82 -2.23
N GLU A 54 -9.01 3.11 -2.01
CA GLU A 54 -9.88 3.94 -2.82
C GLU A 54 -9.02 4.85 -3.72
N PHE A 55 -8.85 4.44 -4.97
CA PHE A 55 -8.12 5.25 -5.95
C PHE A 55 -9.04 6.34 -6.50
N TYR A 56 -9.02 7.52 -5.90
CA TYR A 56 -9.65 8.69 -6.50
C TYR A 56 -8.74 9.29 -7.58
N TYR A 57 -9.32 9.73 -8.70
CA TYR A 57 -8.59 10.43 -9.76
C TYR A 57 -7.79 11.63 -9.22
N THR A 58 -8.31 12.26 -8.16
CA THR A 58 -7.72 13.40 -7.46
C THR A 58 -6.44 13.04 -6.68
N ASP A 59 -6.27 11.80 -6.23
CA ASP A 59 -5.06 11.39 -5.49
C ASP A 59 -3.82 11.34 -6.39
N VAL A 60 -4.01 11.05 -7.68
CA VAL A 60 -2.95 11.13 -8.68
C VAL A 60 -2.50 12.59 -8.85
N GLU A 61 -3.45 13.52 -8.90
CA GLU A 61 -3.14 14.96 -8.99
C GLU A 61 -2.48 15.47 -7.71
N ALA A 62 -2.93 15.04 -6.53
CA ALA A 62 -2.33 15.40 -5.25
C ALA A 62 -0.88 14.90 -5.13
N CYS A 63 -0.60 13.66 -5.55
CA CYS A 63 0.76 13.13 -5.59
C CYS A 63 1.67 13.92 -6.55
N ILE A 64 1.14 14.33 -7.72
CA ILE A 64 1.87 15.15 -8.68
C ILE A 64 2.20 16.52 -8.09
N VAL A 65 1.23 17.20 -7.47
CA VAL A 65 1.42 18.52 -6.84
C VAL A 65 2.42 18.43 -5.69
N ALA A 66 2.33 17.40 -4.85
CA ALA A 66 3.28 17.18 -3.75
C ALA A 66 4.71 16.95 -4.25
N ASN A 67 4.89 16.15 -5.31
CA ASN A 67 6.19 15.94 -5.95
C ASN A 67 6.73 17.22 -6.60
N LEU A 68 5.87 18.01 -7.26
CA LEU A 68 6.25 19.29 -7.88
C LEU A 68 6.74 20.29 -6.81
N ASN A 69 6.00 20.42 -5.71
CA ASN A 69 6.36 21.31 -4.60
C ASN A 69 7.63 20.88 -3.88
N THR A 70 7.82 19.57 -3.68
CA THR A 70 9.02 19.02 -3.05
C THR A 70 10.26 19.29 -3.93
N ARG A 71 10.15 19.02 -5.24
CA ARG A 71 11.22 19.35 -6.20
C ARG A 71 11.53 20.84 -6.19
N SER A 72 10.51 21.69 -6.25
CA SER A 72 10.67 23.13 -6.21
C SER A 72 11.36 23.61 -4.92
N THR A 73 11.03 23.00 -3.77
CA THR A 73 11.66 23.32 -2.47
C THR A 73 13.13 22.91 -2.42
N ILE A 74 13.50 21.79 -3.05
CA ILE A 74 14.88 21.30 -3.13
C ILE A 74 15.70 22.10 -4.15
N GLU A 75 15.09 22.45 -5.28
CA GLU A 75 15.73 23.16 -6.39
C GLU A 75 15.88 24.66 -6.10
N TYR A 76 14.95 25.24 -5.35
CA TYR A 76 14.97 26.62 -4.89
C TYR A 76 14.88 26.67 -3.37
N PRO A 77 15.91 26.20 -2.65
CA PRO A 77 15.92 26.28 -1.20
C PRO A 77 15.84 27.76 -0.78
N PRO A 78 15.17 28.08 0.33
CA PRO A 78 15.10 29.44 0.80
C PRO A 78 16.52 29.94 1.12
N HIS A 79 17.01 30.82 0.26
CA HIS A 79 18.20 31.61 0.54
C HIS A 79 17.77 32.69 1.52
N GLY A 80 18.26 32.62 2.77
CA GLY A 80 17.96 33.64 3.78
C GLY A 80 18.17 35.03 3.18
N GLY A 81 17.09 35.80 3.10
CA GLY A 81 17.08 37.09 2.42
C GLY A 81 18.15 38.02 2.99
N GLN A 82 18.91 38.65 2.10
CA GLN A 82 19.55 39.94 2.37
C GLN A 82 18.60 41.06 1.96
#